data_AF-A0A3A5M7B3-F1
#
_entry.id   AF-A0A3A5M7B3-F1
#
_cell.length_a   1.000
_cell.length_b   1.000
_cell.length_c   1.000
_cell.angle_alpha   90.00
_cell.angle_beta   90.00
_cell.angle_gamma   90.00
#
_symmetry.space_group_name_H-M   'P 1'
#
loop_
_entity.id
_entity.type
_entity.pdbx_description
1 polymer ?
#
loop_
_entity_poly.entity_id
_entity_poly.type
_entity_poly.pdbx_seq_one_letter_code
_entity_poly.pdbx_strand_id
1 'polypeptide(L)'
;MAAGAGTAERPASRGRVSNNWLPVVGIGALFIGGALAAVVFDGDTGRIAVYFVVSTLVLILLTAPWLIRHPPAFSATTGAYLVLAVVVELGALLGGAVEAFRGLGAWVVLGLGLAVYGFLERGRVLVTAGVVAALLGVASITVDLPWVTLALALATAALIIFAAWRLRLSGLHEGVPGSGS
;
A
#
# COMPACT_ATOMS: atom_id res chain seq x y z
N MET A 1 -1.12 54.85 14.42
CA MET A 1 -0.76 53.48 14.86
C MET A 1 -1.67 52.52 14.10
N ALA A 2 -1.16 51.92 13.02
CA ALA A 2 -1.93 51.04 12.16
C ALA A 2 -1.88 49.61 12.72
N ALA A 3 -3.05 49.04 13.00
CA ALA A 3 -3.22 47.67 13.44
C ALA A 3 -2.80 46.72 12.31
N GLY A 4 -1.73 45.95 12.54
CA GLY A 4 -1.32 44.87 11.66
C GLY A 4 -2.39 43.79 11.67
N ALA A 5 -3.18 43.72 10.60
CA ALA A 5 -4.06 42.60 10.33
C ALA A 5 -3.20 41.34 10.14
N GLY A 6 -3.06 40.57 11.22
CA GLY A 6 -2.45 39.25 11.17
C GLY A 6 -3.21 38.42 10.15
N THR A 7 -2.55 38.10 9.04
CA THR A 7 -2.96 37.05 8.12
C THR A 7 -3.00 35.77 8.93
N ALA A 8 -4.17 35.42 9.45
CA ALA A 8 -4.42 34.12 10.03
C ALA A 8 -4.15 33.09 8.93
N GLU A 9 -2.97 32.50 8.95
CA GLU A 9 -2.65 31.34 8.12
C GLU A 9 -3.78 30.34 8.35
N ARG A 10 -4.59 30.10 7.29
CA ARG A 10 -5.57 29.03 7.34
C ARG A 10 -4.78 27.77 7.66
N PRO A 11 -5.09 27.05 8.75
CA PRO A 11 -4.41 25.80 9.05
C PRO A 11 -4.52 24.92 7.81
N ALA A 12 -3.38 24.61 7.20
CA ALA A 12 -3.30 23.81 5.99
C ALA A 12 -4.22 22.60 6.17
N SER A 13 -5.17 22.39 5.24
CA SER A 13 -6.16 21.34 5.39
C SER A 13 -5.42 20.02 5.60
N ARG A 14 -5.50 19.46 6.81
CA ARG A 14 -4.88 18.17 7.13
C ARG A 14 -5.51 17.17 6.17
N GLY A 15 -4.70 16.57 5.30
CA GLY A 15 -5.17 15.54 4.38
C GLY A 15 -5.82 14.39 5.16
N ARG A 16 -6.59 13.55 4.46
CA ARG A 16 -7.36 12.47 5.09
C ARG A 16 -6.74 11.11 4.79
N VAL A 17 -6.55 10.29 5.84
CA VAL A 17 -6.04 8.91 5.71
C VAL A 17 -6.97 8.06 4.83
N SER A 18 -8.27 8.35 4.83
CA SER A 18 -9.25 7.68 3.97
C SER A 18 -8.95 7.82 2.49
N ASN A 19 -8.27 8.89 2.04
CA ASN A 19 -7.96 9.13 0.63
C ASN A 19 -7.00 8.08 0.04
N ASN A 20 -6.29 7.33 0.90
CA ASN A 20 -5.39 6.25 0.53
C ASN A 20 -6.11 4.97 0.04
N TRP A 21 -7.44 4.90 0.10
CA TRP A 21 -8.18 3.70 -0.28
C TRP A 21 -7.87 3.25 -1.72
N LEU A 22 -7.72 4.17 -2.68
CA LEU A 22 -7.52 3.83 -4.09
C LEU A 22 -6.13 3.18 -4.34
N PRO A 23 -5.01 3.77 -3.89
CA PRO A 23 -3.71 3.08 -3.93
C PRO A 23 -3.74 1.70 -3.25
N VAL A 24 -4.41 1.58 -2.10
CA VAL A 24 -4.47 0.31 -1.35
C VAL A 24 -5.27 -0.74 -2.12
N VAL A 25 -6.42 -0.40 -2.73
CA VAL A 25 -7.14 -1.31 -3.65
C VAL A 25 -6.22 -1.75 -4.78
N GLY A 26 -5.46 -0.82 -5.36
CA GLY A 26 -4.54 -1.12 -6.45
C GLY A 26 -3.44 -2.11 -6.05
N ILE A 27 -2.87 -1.99 -4.86
CA ILE A 27 -1.93 -2.99 -4.31
C ILE A 27 -2.63 -4.35 -4.19
N GLY A 28 -3.87 -4.39 -3.69
CA GLY A 28 -4.65 -5.63 -3.63
C GLY A 28 -4.86 -6.26 -5.02
N ALA A 29 -5.12 -5.45 -6.04
CA ALA A 29 -5.24 -5.92 -7.43
C ALA A 29 -3.91 -6.46 -7.99
N LEU A 30 -2.76 -5.87 -7.62
CA LEU A 30 -1.44 -6.41 -7.98
C LEU A 30 -1.22 -7.82 -7.41
N PHE A 31 -1.68 -8.09 -6.19
CA PHE A 31 -1.60 -9.45 -5.62
C PHE A 31 -2.48 -10.45 -6.38
N ILE A 32 -3.70 -10.06 -6.78
CA ILE A 32 -4.58 -10.91 -7.60
C ILE A 32 -3.93 -11.19 -8.95
N GLY A 33 -3.47 -10.15 -9.65
CA GLY A 33 -2.89 -10.35 -10.97
C GLY A 33 -1.53 -11.03 -10.92
N GLY A 34 -0.75 -10.86 -9.84
CA GLY A 34 0.47 -11.64 -9.59
C GLY A 34 0.17 -13.12 -9.37
N ALA A 35 -0.88 -13.44 -8.61
CA ALA A 35 -1.37 -14.80 -8.45
C ALA A 35 -1.80 -15.42 -9.79
N LEU A 36 -2.54 -14.67 -10.63
CA LEU A 36 -2.93 -15.11 -11.96
C LEU A 36 -1.72 -15.27 -12.89
N ALA A 37 -0.78 -14.33 -12.88
CA ALA A 37 0.45 -14.38 -13.68
C ALA A 37 1.29 -15.61 -13.33
N ALA A 38 1.38 -15.98 -12.04
CA ALA A 38 2.09 -17.18 -11.61
C ALA A 38 1.50 -18.46 -12.22
N VAL A 39 0.17 -18.54 -12.36
CA VAL A 39 -0.52 -19.67 -13.00
C VAL A 39 -0.36 -19.63 -14.52
N VAL A 40 -0.54 -18.47 -15.15
CA VAL A 40 -0.51 -18.33 -16.61
C VAL A 40 0.89 -18.51 -17.19
N PHE A 41 1.92 -18.08 -16.48
CA PHE A 41 3.32 -18.14 -16.93
C PHE A 41 4.10 -19.33 -16.38
N ASP A 42 3.42 -20.29 -15.73
CA ASP A 42 4.03 -21.52 -15.19
C ASP A 42 5.29 -21.26 -14.34
N GLY A 43 5.25 -20.20 -13.53
CA GLY A 43 6.38 -19.81 -12.68
C GLY A 43 7.56 -19.16 -13.39
N ASP A 44 7.46 -18.75 -14.67
CA ASP A 44 8.48 -17.92 -15.35
C ASP A 44 8.66 -16.58 -14.61
N THR A 45 9.69 -16.54 -13.78
CA THR A 45 10.00 -15.41 -12.87
C THR A 45 10.27 -14.13 -13.63
N GLY A 46 10.84 -14.21 -14.84
CA GLY A 46 11.11 -13.06 -15.70
C GLY A 46 9.82 -12.40 -16.18
N ARG A 47 8.86 -13.19 -16.68
CA ARG A 47 7.55 -12.68 -17.11
C ARG A 47 6.73 -12.12 -15.96
N ILE A 48 6.76 -12.80 -14.81
CA ILE A 48 6.09 -12.34 -13.59
C ILE A 48 6.68 -11.01 -13.11
N ALA A 49 8.01 -10.85 -13.15
CA ALA A 49 8.66 -9.59 -12.81
C ALA A 49 8.24 -8.46 -13.76
N VAL A 50 8.22 -8.71 -15.08
CA VAL A 50 7.73 -7.73 -16.07
C VAL A 50 6.28 -7.34 -15.79
N TYR A 51 5.42 -8.31 -15.47
CA TYR A 51 4.03 -8.04 -15.06
C TYR A 51 3.96 -7.08 -13.87
N PHE A 52 4.74 -7.31 -12.81
CA PHE A 52 4.75 -6.44 -11.63
C PHE A 52 5.26 -5.03 -11.96
N VAL A 53 6.33 -4.89 -12.74
CA VAL A 53 6.85 -3.59 -13.15
C VAL A 53 5.81 -2.80 -13.94
N VAL A 54 5.23 -3.41 -14.98
CA VAL A 54 4.22 -2.75 -15.83
C VAL A 54 2.97 -2.40 -15.03
N SER A 55 2.48 -3.32 -14.20
CA SER A 55 1.26 -3.11 -13.42
C SER A 55 1.46 -2.06 -12.33
N THR A 56 2.65 -1.96 -11.75
CA THR A 56 3.00 -0.91 -10.78
C THR A 56 3.06 0.45 -11.45
N LEU A 57 3.64 0.56 -12.65
CA LEU A 57 3.62 1.80 -13.43
C LEU A 57 2.19 2.22 -13.76
N VAL A 58 1.33 1.29 -14.21
CA VAL A 58 -0.10 1.57 -14.44
C VAL A 58 -0.77 2.05 -13.16
N LEU A 59 -0.51 1.38 -12.04
CA LEU A 59 -1.04 1.78 -10.74
C LEU A 59 -0.65 3.21 -10.36
N ILE A 60 0.63 3.56 -10.50
CA ILE A 60 1.14 4.93 -10.24
C ILE A 60 0.43 5.94 -11.13
N LEU A 61 0.30 5.67 -12.44
CA LEU A 61 -0.36 6.57 -13.38
C LEU A 61 -1.84 6.78 -13.08
N LEU A 62 -2.53 5.76 -12.57
CA LEU A 62 -3.93 5.85 -12.17
C LEU A 62 -4.12 6.54 -10.81
N THR A 63 -3.21 6.31 -9.87
CA THR A 63 -3.36 6.79 -8.49
C THR A 63 -2.79 8.19 -8.27
N ALA A 64 -1.76 8.59 -9.00
CA ALA A 64 -1.14 9.91 -8.85
C ALA A 64 -2.14 11.07 -9.13
N PRO A 65 -2.93 11.07 -10.22
CA PRO A 65 -3.93 12.11 -10.45
C PRO A 65 -5.01 12.15 -9.36
N TRP A 66 -5.35 11.00 -8.78
CA TRP A 66 -6.29 10.92 -7.67
C TRP A 66 -5.72 11.55 -6.40
N LEU A 67 -4.49 11.21 -6.03
CA LEU A 67 -3.81 11.72 -4.84
C LEU A 67 -3.53 13.22 -4.93
N ILE A 68 -3.27 13.76 -6.12
CA ILE A 68 -3.14 15.22 -6.33
C ILE A 68 -4.45 15.93 -6.00
N ARG A 69 -5.60 15.34 -6.37
CA ARG A 69 -6.94 15.91 -6.09
C ARG A 69 -7.42 15.63 -4.66
N HIS A 70 -6.92 14.56 -4.05
CA HIS A 70 -7.32 14.08 -2.72
C HIS A 70 -6.07 13.78 -1.89
N PRO A 71 -5.36 14.81 -1.41
CA PRO A 71 -4.09 14.63 -0.71
C PRO A 71 -4.30 13.75 0.53
N PRO A 72 -3.43 12.75 0.75
CA PRO A 72 -3.48 11.94 1.95
C PRO A 72 -3.07 12.78 3.15
N ALA A 73 -3.42 12.32 4.35
CA ALA A 73 -2.79 12.85 5.54
C ALA A 73 -1.28 12.69 5.36
N PHE A 74 -0.49 13.72 5.66
CA PHE A 74 0.95 13.60 5.80
C PHE A 74 1.26 14.05 7.21
N SER A 75 1.29 13.07 8.11
CA SER A 75 1.50 13.30 9.54
C SER A 75 2.97 13.25 9.93
N ALA A 76 3.82 12.69 9.05
CA ALA A 76 5.28 12.71 9.17
C ALA A 76 5.91 13.74 8.20
N THR A 77 7.23 13.92 8.30
CA THR A 77 7.98 14.79 7.38
C THR A 77 8.06 14.17 5.99
N THR A 78 8.14 14.99 4.94
CA THR A 78 8.33 14.53 3.55
C THR A 78 9.53 13.58 3.41
N GLY A 79 10.61 13.85 4.17
CA GLY A 79 11.79 12.99 4.20
C GLY A 79 11.50 11.56 4.67
N ALA A 80 10.60 11.37 5.66
CA ALA A 80 10.24 10.03 6.14
C ALA A 80 9.54 9.21 5.05
N TYR A 81 8.64 9.82 4.27
CA TYR A 81 7.97 9.14 3.15
C TYR A 81 8.92 8.84 2.00
N LEU A 82 9.86 9.75 1.69
CA LEU A 82 10.89 9.51 0.69
C LEU A 82 11.79 8.32 1.09
N VAL A 83 12.27 8.30 2.33
CA VAL A 83 13.05 7.17 2.86
C VAL A 83 12.23 5.88 2.77
N LEU A 84 10.97 5.90 3.19
CA LEU A 84 10.10 4.73 3.11
C LEU A 84 9.93 4.23 1.67
N ALA A 85 9.68 5.13 0.71
CA ALA A 85 9.53 4.78 -0.70
C ALA A 85 10.81 4.15 -1.24
N VAL A 86 11.98 4.74 -0.97
CA VAL A 86 13.28 4.22 -1.41
C VAL A 86 13.57 2.86 -0.77
N VAL A 87 13.32 2.70 0.54
CA VAL A 87 13.55 1.43 1.25
C VAL A 87 12.62 0.33 0.73
N VAL A 88 11.35 0.63 0.48
CA VAL A 88 10.39 -0.34 -0.08
C VAL A 88 10.79 -0.73 -1.49
N GLU A 89 11.16 0.23 -2.35
CA GLU A 89 11.57 -0.04 -3.72
C GLU A 89 12.83 -0.91 -3.77
N LEU A 90 13.90 -0.48 -3.09
CA LEU A 90 15.16 -1.24 -3.05
C LEU A 90 14.97 -2.59 -2.37
N GLY A 91 14.20 -2.64 -1.28
CA GLY A 91 13.90 -3.89 -0.59
C GLY A 91 13.10 -4.84 -1.47
N ALA A 92 12.14 -4.35 -2.26
CA ALA A 92 11.36 -5.18 -3.17
C ALA A 92 12.23 -5.72 -4.31
N LEU A 93 13.08 -4.88 -4.90
CA LEU A 93 14.04 -5.29 -5.94
C LEU A 93 15.03 -6.33 -5.40
N LEU A 94 15.64 -6.09 -4.24
CA LEU A 94 16.59 -7.01 -3.63
C LEU A 94 15.90 -8.30 -3.18
N GLY A 95 14.74 -8.21 -2.53
CA GLY A 95 13.95 -9.36 -2.10
C GLY A 95 13.42 -10.19 -3.28
N GLY A 96 13.19 -9.56 -4.43
CA GLY A 96 12.83 -10.23 -5.67
C GLY A 96 14.01 -10.90 -6.38
N ALA A 97 15.20 -10.29 -6.30
CA ALA A 97 16.41 -10.77 -6.99
C ALA A 97 17.11 -11.94 -6.29
N VAL A 98 16.91 -12.11 -4.98
CA VAL A 98 17.52 -13.22 -4.23
C VAL A 98 16.77 -14.51 -4.57
N GLU A 99 17.47 -15.43 -5.22
CA GLU A 99 16.94 -16.73 -5.64
C GLU A 99 16.39 -17.54 -4.46
N ALA A 100 17.02 -17.44 -3.28
CA ALA A 100 16.55 -18.08 -2.05
C ALA A 100 15.14 -17.64 -1.62
N PHE A 101 14.65 -16.49 -2.08
CA PHE A 101 13.28 -16.02 -1.84
C PHE A 101 12.34 -16.27 -3.01
N ARG A 102 12.83 -16.81 -4.14
CA ARG A 102 12.02 -17.15 -5.33
C ARG A 102 11.12 -16.00 -5.81
N GLY A 103 11.57 -14.75 -5.66
CA GLY A 103 10.77 -13.57 -6.01
C GLY A 103 9.75 -13.13 -4.94
N LEU A 104 9.55 -13.90 -3.87
CA LEU A 104 8.57 -13.64 -2.80
C LEU A 104 9.07 -12.62 -1.76
N GLY A 105 10.37 -12.29 -1.73
CA GLY A 105 10.89 -11.29 -0.79
C GLY A 105 10.25 -9.91 -0.97
N ALA A 106 9.84 -9.57 -2.20
CA ALA A 106 9.11 -8.34 -2.49
C ALA A 106 7.76 -8.26 -1.75
N TRP A 107 7.08 -9.40 -1.56
CA TRP A 107 5.82 -9.46 -0.82
C TRP A 107 6.01 -9.07 0.65
N VAL A 108 7.03 -9.62 1.31
CA VAL A 108 7.35 -9.30 2.70
C VAL A 108 7.65 -7.80 2.85
N VAL A 109 8.47 -7.26 1.95
CA VAL A 109 8.85 -5.85 1.95
C VAL A 109 7.64 -4.93 1.73
N LEU A 110 6.75 -5.28 0.80
CA LEU A 110 5.51 -4.53 0.58
C LEU A 110 4.60 -4.55 1.81
N GLY A 111 4.47 -5.70 2.48
CA GLY A 111 3.70 -5.80 3.73
C GLY A 111 4.28 -4.90 4.83
N LEU A 112 5.59 -4.94 5.03
CA LEU A 112 6.29 -4.08 6.00
C LEU A 112 6.17 -2.60 5.62
N GLY A 113 6.33 -2.26 4.34
CA GLY A 113 6.15 -0.91 3.82
C GLY A 113 4.77 -0.36 4.13
N LEU A 114 3.73 -1.17 3.90
CA LEU A 114 2.34 -0.81 4.22
C LEU A 114 2.12 -0.65 5.72
N ALA A 115 2.74 -1.49 6.54
CA ALA A 115 2.64 -1.40 8.00
C ALA A 115 3.29 -0.11 8.53
N VAL A 116 4.51 0.20 8.07
CA VAL A 116 5.23 1.43 8.43
C VAL A 116 4.47 2.65 7.92
N TYR A 117 3.98 2.62 6.68
CA TYR A 117 3.13 3.70 6.15
C TYR A 117 1.88 3.91 7.02
N GLY A 118 1.18 2.83 7.36
CA GLY A 118 0.03 2.87 8.25
C GLY A 118 0.37 3.42 9.64
N PHE A 119 1.56 3.12 10.15
CA PHE A 119 2.03 3.63 11.44
C PHE A 119 2.28 5.14 11.38
N LEU A 120 2.96 5.62 10.32
CA LEU A 120 3.17 7.04 10.09
C LEU A 120 1.82 7.76 10.04
N GLU A 121 0.87 7.25 9.25
CA GLU A 121 -0.47 7.84 9.11
C GLU A 121 -1.41 7.62 10.29
N ARG A 122 -0.97 6.94 11.36
CA ARG A 122 -1.82 6.53 12.49
C ARG A 122 -3.04 5.70 12.05
N GLY A 123 -2.98 5.07 10.88
CA GLY A 123 -4.02 4.23 10.31
C GLY A 123 -3.88 2.78 10.78
N ARG A 124 -4.52 2.45 11.92
CA ARG A 124 -4.48 1.09 12.51
C ARG A 124 -4.83 -0.01 11.50
N VAL A 125 -5.77 0.25 10.60
CA VAL A 125 -6.20 -0.68 9.55
C VAL A 125 -5.04 -1.07 8.63
N LEU A 126 -4.25 -0.08 8.20
CA LEU A 126 -3.10 -0.29 7.32
C LEU A 126 -1.96 -0.99 8.05
N VAL A 127 -1.72 -0.64 9.32
CA VAL A 127 -0.75 -1.36 10.18
C VAL A 127 -1.10 -2.84 10.25
N THR A 128 -2.34 -3.16 10.63
CA THR A 128 -2.77 -4.56 10.76
C THR A 128 -2.71 -5.31 9.43
N ALA A 129 -3.16 -4.69 8.34
CA ALA A 129 -3.15 -5.32 7.03
C ALA A 129 -1.72 -5.56 6.53
N GLY A 130 -0.82 -4.58 6.70
CA GLY A 130 0.59 -4.70 6.33
C GLY A 130 1.33 -5.76 7.13
N VAL A 131 1.14 -5.80 8.45
CA VAL A 131 1.76 -6.83 9.32
C VAL A 131 1.29 -8.22 8.92
N VAL A 132 -0.02 -8.42 8.76
CA VAL A 132 -0.55 -9.73 8.35
C VAL A 132 -0.07 -10.09 6.93
N ALA A 133 -0.05 -9.15 5.98
CA ALA A 133 0.48 -9.39 4.64
C ALA A 133 1.97 -9.80 4.67
N ALA A 134 2.79 -9.16 5.51
CA ALA A 134 4.18 -9.52 5.69
C ALA A 134 4.33 -10.94 6.26
N LEU A 135 3.52 -11.30 7.27
CA LEU A 135 3.49 -12.65 7.84
C LEU A 135 3.07 -13.71 6.81
N LEU A 136 2.07 -13.42 5.97
CA LEU A 136 1.66 -14.30 4.88
C LEU A 136 2.77 -14.47 3.84
N GLY A 137 3.53 -13.40 3.55
CA GLY A 137 4.70 -13.46 2.68
C GLY A 137 5.85 -14.30 3.27
N VAL A 138 6.09 -14.21 4.59
CA VAL A 138 7.06 -15.10 5.26
C VAL A 138 6.58 -16.55 5.21
N ALA A 139 5.30 -16.79 5.49
CA ALA A 139 4.72 -18.12 5.44
C ALA A 139 4.85 -18.75 4.04
N SER A 140 4.61 -17.97 2.97
CA SER A 140 4.74 -18.47 1.59
C SER A 140 6.17 -18.85 1.23
N ILE A 141 7.18 -18.12 1.73
CA ILE A 141 8.59 -18.49 1.58
C ILE A 141 8.90 -19.80 2.33
N THR A 142 8.35 -20.00 3.53
CA THR A 142 8.67 -21.17 4.35
C THR A 142 8.04 -22.47 3.88
N VAL A 143 6.84 -22.42 3.29
CA VAL A 143 6.07 -23.63 2.94
C VAL A 143 6.47 -24.20 1.58
N ASP A 144 6.96 -23.36 0.66
CA ASP A 144 7.48 -23.74 -0.66
C ASP A 144 6.53 -24.59 -1.54
N LEU A 145 5.21 -24.51 -1.30
CA LEU A 145 4.19 -25.19 -2.10
C LEU A 145 3.47 -24.18 -3.01
N PRO A 146 3.50 -24.35 -4.35
CA PRO A 146 2.92 -23.38 -5.29
C PRO A 146 1.46 -23.04 -5.03
N TRP A 147 0.63 -24.04 -4.73
CA TRP A 147 -0.79 -23.86 -4.43
C TRP A 147 -1.03 -23.11 -3.11
N VAL A 148 -0.17 -23.31 -2.12
CA VAL A 148 -0.24 -22.57 -0.85
C VAL A 148 0.17 -21.12 -1.07
N THR A 149 1.25 -20.89 -1.81
CA THR A 149 1.69 -19.54 -2.20
C THR A 149 0.60 -18.79 -2.95
N LEU A 150 -0.09 -19.44 -3.89
CA LEU A 150 -1.24 -18.89 -4.59
C LEU A 150 -2.39 -18.53 -3.63
N ALA A 151 -2.78 -19.45 -2.74
CA ALA A 151 -3.84 -19.22 -1.77
C ALA A 151 -3.51 -18.05 -0.81
N LEU A 152 -2.26 -17.98 -0.34
CA LEU A 152 -1.77 -16.91 0.53
C LEU A 152 -1.73 -15.56 -0.19
N ALA A 153 -1.40 -15.54 -1.49
CA ALA A 153 -1.41 -14.33 -2.30
C ALA A 153 -2.84 -13.79 -2.49
N LEU A 154 -3.80 -14.69 -2.76
CA LEU A 154 -5.23 -14.33 -2.83
C LEU A 154 -5.78 -13.88 -1.46
N ALA A 155 -5.38 -14.53 -0.37
CA ALA A 155 -5.74 -14.10 0.98
C ALA A 155 -5.18 -12.70 1.30
N THR A 156 -3.95 -12.42 0.90
CA THR A 156 -3.34 -11.08 1.02
C THR A 156 -4.09 -10.05 0.21
N ALA A 157 -4.44 -10.35 -1.04
CA ALA A 157 -5.25 -9.48 -1.87
C ALA A 157 -6.60 -9.16 -1.20
N ALA A 158 -7.33 -10.18 -0.74
CA ALA A 158 -8.61 -10.03 -0.08
C ALA A 158 -8.50 -9.15 1.18
N LEU A 159 -7.46 -9.37 2.00
CA LEU A 159 -7.17 -8.56 3.17
C LEU A 159 -6.90 -7.09 2.82
N ILE A 160 -6.07 -6.83 1.81
CA ILE A 160 -5.72 -5.47 1.38
C ILE A 160 -6.93 -4.75 0.79
N ILE A 161 -7.74 -5.43 -0.02
CA ILE A 161 -8.98 -4.88 -0.57
C ILE A 161 -9.98 -4.57 0.56
N PHE A 162 -10.10 -5.46 1.55
CA PHE A 162 -10.93 -5.21 2.73
C PHE A 162 -10.44 -4.00 3.52
N ALA A 163 -9.12 -3.87 3.73
CA ALA A 163 -8.53 -2.70 4.38
C ALA A 163 -8.86 -1.40 3.61
N ALA A 164 -8.76 -1.43 2.29
CA ALA A 164 -9.10 -0.31 1.43
C ALA A 164 -10.59 0.05 1.49
N TRP A 165 -11.47 -0.95 1.47
CA TRP A 165 -12.91 -0.76 1.63
C TRP A 165 -13.23 -0.11 2.98
N ARG A 166 -12.59 -0.56 4.06
CA ARG A 166 -12.75 0.03 5.40
C ARG A 166 -12.25 1.49 5.46
N LEU A 167 -11.14 1.81 4.80
CA LEU A 167 -10.66 3.20 4.68
C LEU A 167 -11.66 4.07 3.93
N ARG A 168 -12.23 3.57 2.83
CA ARG A 168 -13.26 4.27 2.06
C ARG A 168 -14.49 4.56 2.91
N LEU A 169 -14.97 3.57 3.67
CA LEU A 169 -16.10 3.75 4.59
C LEU A 169 -15.82 4.78 5.67
N SER A 170 -14.60 4.81 6.22
CA SER A 170 -14.22 5.77 7.27
C SER A 170 -14.26 7.22 6.72
N GLY A 171 -13.82 7.44 5.48
CA GLY A 171 -13.90 8.74 4.82
C GLY A 171 -15.33 9.23 4.54
N LEU A 172 -16.29 8.32 4.37
CA LEU A 172 -17.70 8.68 4.19
C LEU A 172 -18.33 9.20 5.48
N HIS A 173 -17.95 8.64 6.63
CA HIS A 173 -18.51 9.06 7.94
C HIS A 173 -18.01 10.45 8.37
N GLU A 174 -16.77 10.81 8.03
CA GLU A 174 -16.22 12.14 8.30
C GLU A 174 -16.87 13.26 7.46
N GLY A 175 -17.57 12.89 6.37
CA GLY A 175 -18.23 13.84 5.47
C GLY A 175 -19.62 14.30 5.93
N VAL A 176 -20.17 13.73 7.00
CA VAL A 176 -21.49 14.11 7.54
C VAL A 176 -21.31 15.22 8.59
N PRO A 177 -21.61 16.49 8.29
CA PRO A 177 -21.53 17.56 9.27
C PRO A 177 -22.76 17.43 10.18
N GLY A 178 -22.59 16.93 11.41
CA GLY A 178 -23.70 16.93 12.38
C GLY A 178 -23.71 15.93 13.52
N SER A 179 -22.68 15.11 13.75
CA SER A 179 -22.63 14.25 14.95
C SER A 179 -21.58 14.73 15.96
N GLY A 180 -21.70 16.00 16.35
CA GLY A 180 -21.15 16.47 17.62
C GLY A 180 -22.14 16.09 18.72
N SER A 181 -21.77 15.13 19.56
CA SER A 181 -22.33 14.94 20.90
C SER A 181 -21.38 15.52 21.92
#